data_AF-A0A7K0IZH3-F1
#
_entry.id   AF-A0A7K0IZH3-F1
#
_cell.length_a   1.000
_cell.length_b   1.000
_cell.length_c   1.000
_cell.angle_alpha   90.00
_cell.angle_beta   90.00
_cell.angle_gamma   90.00
#
_symmetry.space_group_name_H-M   'P 1'
#
loop_
_entity.id
_entity.type
_entity.pdbx_description
1 polymer ?
#
loop_
_entity_poly.entity_id
_entity_poly.type
_entity_poly.pdbx_seq_one_letter_code
_entity_poly.pdbx_strand_id
1 'polypeptide(L)'
;MKKWFIMLLVFGPFFYANHKKPPMIKHQQAIYQLAAGKSEAVDEEVYAQPQWEGLEYVDWKFVTATRDKSKQSLVSFGIVDYIKVVDNEWATKTFGLKPKDSDGISK
;
A
#
# COMPACT_ATOMS: atom_id res chain seq x y z
N MET A 1 -34.88 -12.97 14.98
CA MET A 1 -34.03 -13.59 13.93
C MET A 1 -33.67 -12.62 12.80
N LYS A 2 -34.62 -12.00 12.09
CA LYS A 2 -34.32 -11.06 10.98
C LYS A 2 -33.38 -9.89 11.33
N LYS A 3 -33.49 -9.33 12.55
CA LYS A 3 -32.60 -8.24 13.03
C LYS A 3 -31.12 -8.64 13.10
N TRP A 4 -30.84 -9.88 13.48
CA TRP A 4 -29.47 -10.41 13.55
C TRP A 4 -28.86 -10.59 12.17
N PHE A 5 -29.65 -11.06 11.19
CA PHE A 5 -29.20 -11.16 9.80
C PHE A 5 -28.85 -9.79 9.22
N ILE A 6 -29.66 -8.77 9.49
CA ILE A 6 -29.38 -7.38 9.07
C ILE A 6 -28.09 -6.87 9.73
N MET A 7 -27.92 -7.13 11.03
CA MET A 7 -26.71 -6.74 11.75
C MET A 7 -25.47 -7.41 11.17
N LEU A 8 -25.55 -8.70 10.83
CA LEU A 8 -24.44 -9.44 10.22
C LEU A 8 -24.14 -8.95 8.79
N LEU A 9 -25.16 -8.59 8.01
CA LEU A 9 -25.01 -8.03 6.65
C LEU A 9 -24.36 -6.64 6.66
N VAL A 10 -24.68 -5.83 7.67
CA VAL A 10 -24.12 -4.48 7.81
C VAL A 10 -22.73 -4.54 8.43
N PHE A 11 -22.53 -5.22 9.56
CA PHE A 11 -21.26 -5.21 10.30
C PHE A 11 -20.25 -6.25 9.82
N GLY A 12 -20.70 -7.35 9.20
CA GLY A 12 -19.84 -8.42 8.70
C GLY A 12 -18.76 -7.92 7.74
N PRO A 13 -19.10 -7.12 6.69
CA PRO A 13 -18.10 -6.55 5.80
C PRO A 13 -17.08 -5.65 6.49
N PHE A 14 -17.48 -4.83 7.47
CA PHE A 14 -16.55 -3.98 8.22
C PHE A 14 -15.62 -4.80 9.12
N PHE A 15 -16.14 -5.85 9.76
CA PHE A 15 -15.32 -6.75 10.56
C PHE A 15 -14.29 -7.49 9.69
N TYR A 16 -14.73 -7.98 8.54
CA TYR A 16 -13.87 -8.61 7.55
C TYR A 16 -12.78 -7.64 7.07
N ALA A 17 -13.16 -6.41 6.69
CA ALA A 17 -12.22 -5.42 6.18
C ALA A 17 -11.20 -4.96 7.24
N ASN A 18 -11.62 -4.82 8.50
CA ASN A 18 -10.71 -4.54 9.60
C ASN A 18 -9.72 -5.69 9.85
N HIS A 19 -10.17 -6.94 9.74
CA HIS A 19 -9.30 -8.10 9.95
C HIS A 19 -8.34 -8.34 8.77
N LYS A 20 -8.76 -7.98 7.55
CA LYS A 20 -8.00 -8.14 6.30
C LYS A 20 -7.29 -6.87 5.83
N LYS A 21 -7.06 -5.92 6.73
CA LYS A 21 -6.35 -4.69 6.37
C LYS A 21 -4.86 -4.99 6.09
N PRO A 22 -4.27 -4.43 5.02
CA PRO A 22 -2.88 -4.73 4.67
C PRO A 22 -1.88 -4.11 5.67
N PRO A 23 -0.88 -4.86 6.18
CA PRO A 23 0.15 -4.31 7.05
C PRO A 23 1.18 -3.46 6.29
N MET A 24 1.96 -2.64 7.00
CA MET A 24 3.02 -1.78 6.44
C MET A 24 3.97 -2.53 5.49
N ILE A 25 4.40 -3.74 5.82
CA ILE A 25 5.30 -4.56 4.97
C ILE A 25 4.68 -4.78 3.58
N LYS A 26 3.37 -5.03 3.50
CA LYS A 26 2.70 -5.21 2.21
C LYS A 26 2.70 -3.93 1.40
N HIS A 27 2.56 -2.77 2.05
CA HIS A 27 2.70 -1.47 1.38
C HIS A 27 4.11 -1.28 0.84
N GLN A 28 5.14 -1.51 1.66
CA GLN A 28 6.55 -1.42 1.23
C GLN A 28 6.84 -2.34 0.05
N GLN A 29 6.34 -3.58 0.11
CA GLN A 29 6.46 -4.56 -0.97
C GLN A 29 5.85 -4.03 -2.27
N ALA A 30 4.59 -3.58 -2.25
CA ALA A 30 3.90 -3.08 -3.43
C ALA A 30 4.59 -1.83 -4.02
N ILE A 31 5.06 -0.92 -3.16
CA ILE A 31 5.79 0.29 -3.55
C ILE A 31 7.10 -0.09 -4.26
N TYR A 32 7.88 -1.00 -3.69
CA TYR A 32 9.16 -1.41 -4.26
C TYR A 32 8.99 -2.23 -5.54
N GLN A 33 8.05 -3.18 -5.58
CA GLN A 33 7.74 -3.99 -6.76
C GLN A 33 7.36 -3.12 -7.96
N LEU A 34 6.51 -2.12 -7.73
CA LEU A 34 6.11 -1.18 -8.77
C LEU A 34 7.31 -0.38 -9.29
N ALA A 35 8.15 0.13 -8.39
CA ALA A 35 9.31 0.95 -8.75
C ALA A 35 10.42 0.14 -9.45
N ALA A 36 10.68 -1.07 -8.98
CA ALA A 36 11.69 -1.97 -9.55
C ALA A 36 11.20 -2.66 -10.83
N GLY A 37 9.90 -2.57 -11.15
CA GLY A 37 9.29 -3.28 -12.28
C GLY A 37 9.36 -4.81 -12.14
N LYS A 38 9.34 -5.32 -10.90
CA LYS A 38 9.42 -6.75 -10.57
C LYS A 38 8.15 -7.19 -9.85
N SER A 39 7.64 -8.37 -10.20
CA SER A 39 6.50 -9.00 -9.51
C SER A 39 6.91 -9.99 -8.41
N GLU A 40 8.21 -10.26 -8.29
CA GLU A 40 8.76 -11.28 -7.39
C GLU A 40 8.80 -10.82 -5.93
N ALA A 41 9.02 -11.77 -5.02
CA ALA A 41 9.23 -11.48 -3.61
C ALA A 41 10.40 -10.50 -3.43
N VAL A 42 10.24 -9.60 -2.46
CA VAL A 42 11.23 -8.58 -2.13
C VAL A 42 12.11 -9.14 -1.02
N ASP A 43 13.44 -9.08 -1.20
CA ASP A 43 14.42 -9.58 -0.24
C ASP A 43 14.33 -8.84 1.11
N GLU A 44 14.68 -9.53 2.20
CA GLU A 44 14.64 -8.94 3.56
C GLU A 44 15.50 -7.67 3.68
N GLU A 45 16.62 -7.64 2.97
CA GLU A 45 17.54 -6.48 2.92
C GLU A 45 16.85 -5.20 2.42
N VAL A 46 15.86 -5.33 1.53
CA VAL A 46 15.12 -4.18 1.02
C VAL A 46 14.28 -3.56 2.12
N TYR A 47 13.65 -4.34 3.00
CA TYR A 47 12.85 -3.80 4.10
C TYR A 47 13.69 -3.12 5.19
N ALA A 48 14.99 -3.44 5.27
CA ALA A 48 15.94 -2.82 6.19
C ALA A 48 16.51 -1.47 5.67
N GLN A 49 16.13 -1.04 4.47
CA GLN A 49 16.65 0.18 3.86
C GLN A 49 16.17 1.45 4.59
N PRO A 50 17.07 2.41 4.90
CA PRO A 50 16.73 3.63 5.65
C PRO A 50 15.73 4.54 4.92
N GLN A 51 15.60 4.37 3.60
CA GLN A 51 14.60 5.04 2.76
C GLN A 51 13.16 4.88 3.28
N TRP A 52 12.84 3.76 3.94
CA TRP A 52 11.53 3.54 4.53
C TRP A 52 11.23 4.44 5.74
N GLU A 53 12.26 4.98 6.40
CA GLU A 53 12.09 5.92 7.50
C GLU A 53 11.40 7.22 7.05
N GLY A 54 11.50 7.55 5.75
CA GLY A 54 10.81 8.66 5.12
C GLY A 54 9.29 8.45 4.94
N LEU A 55 8.78 7.23 5.20
CA LEU A 55 7.35 6.94 5.18
C LEU A 55 6.73 6.99 6.57
N GLU A 56 5.54 7.56 6.63
CA GLU A 56 4.62 7.44 7.74
C GLU A 56 3.54 6.42 7.37
N TYR A 57 3.33 5.43 8.24
CA TYR A 57 2.24 4.46 8.11
C TYR A 57 1.05 4.90 8.94
N VAL A 58 -0.10 5.00 8.31
CA VAL A 58 -1.36 5.38 8.95
C VAL A 58 -2.34 4.22 8.86
N ASP A 59 -2.84 3.81 10.02
CA ASP A 59 -3.78 2.70 10.16
C ASP A 59 -5.12 3.20 10.70
N TRP A 60 -6.17 3.05 9.89
CA TRP A 60 -7.55 3.30 10.27
C TRP A 60 -8.33 1.99 10.32
N LYS A 61 -9.55 2.04 10.88
CA LYS A 61 -10.40 0.86 11.14
C LYS A 61 -10.44 -0.20 10.03
N PHE A 62 -10.44 0.19 8.75
CA PHE A 62 -10.47 -0.77 7.64
C PHE A 62 -9.65 -0.29 6.43
N VAL A 63 -8.86 0.77 6.61
CA VAL A 63 -8.04 1.39 5.57
C VAL A 63 -6.67 1.65 6.14
N THR A 64 -5.64 1.38 5.35
CA THR A 64 -4.25 1.64 5.69
C THR A 64 -3.65 2.52 4.61
N ALA A 65 -2.65 3.32 4.96
CA ALA A 65 -2.00 4.21 4.01
C ALA A 65 -0.54 4.45 4.38
N THR A 66 0.27 4.77 3.37
CA THR A 66 1.61 5.32 3.59
C THR A 66 1.68 6.74 3.04
N ARG A 67 2.40 7.62 3.72
CA ARG A 67 2.60 9.02 3.33
C ARG A 67 4.08 9.38 3.37
N ASP A 68 4.51 10.24 2.47
CA ASP A 68 5.83 10.86 2.52
C ASP A 68 5.85 11.83 3.72
N LYS A 69 6.75 11.64 4.68
CA LYS A 69 6.86 12.52 5.86
C LYS A 69 7.23 13.96 5.51
N SER A 70 8.06 14.14 4.48
CA SER A 70 8.56 15.46 4.08
C SER A 70 7.54 16.27 3.30
N LYS A 71 6.79 15.60 2.41
CA LYS A 71 5.81 16.24 1.51
C LYS A 71 4.37 16.12 1.99
N GLN A 72 4.12 15.29 3.00
CA GLN A 72 2.78 14.90 3.47
C GLN A 72 1.87 14.34 2.36
N SER A 73 2.45 13.89 1.25
CA SER A 73 1.72 13.32 0.12
C SER A 73 1.43 11.84 0.36
N LEU A 74 0.27 11.38 -0.11
CA LEU A 74 -0.10 9.98 -0.06
C LEU A 74 0.76 9.19 -1.05
N VAL A 75 1.39 8.10 -0.58
CA VAL A 75 2.23 7.22 -1.41
C VAL A 75 1.48 5.96 -1.79
N SER A 76 0.75 5.36 -0.85
CA SER A 76 -0.11 4.21 -1.12
C SER A 76 -1.32 4.18 -0.20
N PHE A 77 -2.37 3.50 -0.64
CA PHE A 77 -3.54 3.15 0.18
C PHE A 77 -3.84 1.66 0.09
N GLY A 78 -4.43 1.12 1.16
CA GLY A 78 -4.72 -0.29 1.30
C GLY A 78 -6.09 -0.54 1.95
N ILE A 79 -6.81 -1.53 1.44
CA ILE A 79 -8.10 -1.99 1.96
C ILE A 79 -8.28 -3.46 1.55
N VAL A 80 -8.66 -4.33 2.48
CA VAL A 80 -9.04 -5.75 2.20
C VAL A 80 -8.03 -6.47 1.28
N ASP A 81 -6.83 -6.77 1.77
CA ASP A 81 -5.74 -7.44 1.02
C ASP A 81 -5.30 -6.75 -0.29
N TYR A 82 -5.91 -5.61 -0.66
CA TYR A 82 -5.58 -4.82 -1.84
C TYR A 82 -4.78 -3.58 -1.45
N ILE A 83 -3.73 -3.29 -2.21
CA ILE A 83 -2.92 -2.09 -2.09
C ILE A 83 -2.82 -1.43 -3.45
N LYS A 84 -2.97 -0.11 -3.47
CA LYS A 84 -2.68 0.73 -4.61
C LYS A 84 -1.64 1.77 -4.23
N VAL A 85 -0.54 1.76 -4.98
CA VAL A 85 0.46 2.83 -4.98
C VAL A 85 -0.12 3.98 -5.81
N VAL A 86 -0.12 5.18 -5.26
CA VAL A 86 -0.66 6.39 -5.91
C VAL A 86 0.43 7.37 -6.32
N ASP A 87 1.59 7.32 -5.65
CA ASP A 87 2.77 8.09 -6.03
C ASP A 87 3.84 7.11 -6.55
N ASN A 88 3.79 6.86 -7.85
CA ASN A 88 4.70 5.93 -8.54
C ASN A 88 6.13 6.49 -8.60
N GLU A 89 6.28 7.80 -8.53
CA GLU A 89 7.58 8.47 -8.60
C GLU A 89 8.29 8.48 -7.26
N TRP A 90 7.55 8.45 -6.14
CA TRP A 90 8.13 8.49 -4.80
C TRP A 90 9.20 7.43 -4.62
N ALA A 91 8.87 6.16 -4.86
CA ALA A 91 9.81 5.05 -4.68
C ALA A 91 11.01 5.15 -5.63
N THR A 92 10.74 5.45 -6.89
CA THR A 92 11.76 5.62 -7.92
C THR A 92 12.79 6.69 -7.51
N LYS A 93 12.33 7.83 -7.00
CA LYS A 93 13.16 8.93 -6.50
C LYS A 93 13.90 8.54 -5.22
N THR A 94 13.20 7.95 -4.26
CA THR A 94 13.75 7.63 -2.93
C THR A 94 14.80 6.52 -2.98
N PHE A 95 14.59 5.49 -3.82
CA PHE A 95 15.51 4.37 -3.97
C PHE A 95 16.54 4.56 -5.09
N GLY A 96 16.51 5.70 -5.79
CA GLY A 96 17.39 5.94 -6.95
C GLY A 96 17.21 4.91 -8.07
N LEU A 97 16.04 4.28 -8.13
CA LEU A 97 15.70 3.33 -9.19
C LEU A 97 15.47 4.14 -10.46
N LYS A 98 15.87 3.60 -11.62
CA LYS A 98 15.55 4.28 -12.88
C LYS A 98 14.04 4.19 -13.11
N PRO A 99 13.33 5.31 -13.34
CA PRO A 99 11.95 5.24 -13.79
C PRO A 99 11.94 4.41 -15.07
N LYS A 100 11.13 3.36 -15.12
CA LYS A 100 10.69 2.89 -16.43
C LYS A 100 9.86 4.02 -17.01
N ASP A 101 10.28 4.55 -18.16
CA ASP A 101 9.37 5.22 -19.07
C ASP A 101 8.10 4.37 -19.11
N SER A 102 6.97 4.99 -18.80
CA SER A 102 5.67 4.33 -18.87
C SER A 102 5.49 3.84 -20.30
N ASP A 103 5.84 2.59 -20.58
CA ASP A 103 5.60 1.96 -21.87
C ASP A 103 4.13 2.18 -22.20
N GLY A 104 3.94 2.85 -23.33
CA GLY A 104 2.76 3.62 -23.65
C GLY A 104 1.48 2.80 -23.57
N ILE A 105 0.53 3.33 -22.81
CA ILE A 105 -0.89 3.13 -23.11
C ILE A 105 -1.17 3.99 -24.35
N SER A 106 -0.89 3.43 -25.53
CA SER A 106 -1.60 3.84 -26.74
C SER A 106 -3.09 3.72 -26.43
N LYS A 107 -3.80 4.84 -26.58
CA LYS A 107 -5.25 4.85 -26.74
C LYS A 107 -5.67 3.97 -27.91
#